data_AF-A0AAD5DTX7-F1
#
_entry.id   AF-A0AAD5DTX7-F1
#
_cell.length_a   1.000
_cell.length_b   1.000
_cell.length_c   1.000
_cell.angle_alpha   90.00
_cell.angle_beta   90.00
_cell.angle_gamma   90.00
#
_symmetry.space_group_name_H-M   'P 1'
#
loop_
_entity.id
_entity.type
_entity.pdbx_description
1 polymer ?
#
loop_
_entity_poly.entity_id
_entity_poly.type
_entity_poly.pdbx_seq_one_letter_code
_entity_poly.pdbx_strand_id
1 'polypeptide(L)'
;MVTPLELRNAKREAQRAVRLAVNAIHSSLDAWKAVVSSGKAAATTLTNAALTQLHLPVLPLGLLGDVPGLRAAAEAKLRLQQDEALATLSACLESLREAVSGLAAAADSLRQLAERDAAAPVLAEAPVFASLPLHLVAAMLAEVHAQHQAELGIKAAVLRGCQQTVGEWAALLG
;
A
#
# COMPACT_ATOMS: atom_id res chain seq x y z
N MET A 1 -34.59 16.38 -26.65
CA MET A 1 -33.99 17.64 -26.13
C MET A 1 -33.85 17.50 -24.64
N VAL A 2 -32.65 17.71 -24.10
CA VAL A 2 -32.42 17.76 -22.65
C VAL A 2 -32.95 19.08 -22.13
N THR A 3 -33.69 19.05 -21.02
CA THR A 3 -34.19 20.28 -20.38
C THR A 3 -33.07 20.98 -19.59
N PRO A 4 -33.13 22.31 -19.41
CA PRO A 4 -32.15 23.04 -18.59
C PRO A 4 -32.03 22.51 -17.14
N LEU A 5 -33.11 21.91 -16.61
CA LEU A 5 -33.11 21.30 -15.27
C LEU A 5 -32.35 19.97 -15.25
N GLU A 6 -32.55 19.12 -16.26
CA GLU A 6 -31.83 17.85 -16.40
C GLU A 6 -30.32 18.08 -16.57
N LEU A 7 -29.93 19.04 -17.42
CA LEU A 7 -28.52 19.40 -17.60
C LEU A 7 -27.88 19.88 -16.29
N ARG A 8 -28.60 20.71 -15.51
CA ARG A 8 -28.13 21.21 -14.21
C ARG A 8 -27.95 20.07 -13.19
N ASN A 9 -28.88 19.12 -13.18
CA ASN A 9 -28.84 17.97 -12.27
C ASN A 9 -27.69 17.02 -12.64
N ALA A 10 -27.56 16.66 -13.92
CA ALA A 10 -26.46 15.85 -14.42
C ALA A 10 -25.10 16.47 -14.08
N LYS A 11 -24.95 17.78 -14.30
CA LYS A 11 -23.72 18.51 -13.92
C LYS A 11 -23.42 18.39 -12.43
N ARG A 12 -24.41 18.61 -11.56
CA ARG A 12 -24.22 18.54 -10.10
C ARG A 12 -23.84 17.13 -9.65
N GLU A 13 -24.49 16.12 -10.21
CA GLU A 13 -24.19 14.72 -9.93
C GLU A 13 -22.75 14.37 -10.34
N ALA A 14 -22.35 14.74 -11.56
CA ALA A 14 -21.00 14.48 -12.05
C ALA A 14 -19.92 15.21 -11.24
N GLN A 15 -20.13 16.48 -10.89
CA GLN A 15 -19.20 17.23 -10.03
C GLN A 15 -19.07 16.60 -8.65
N ARG A 16 -20.19 16.13 -8.08
CA ARG A 16 -20.19 15.42 -6.80
C ARG A 16 -19.43 14.10 -6.91
N ALA A 17 -19.67 13.32 -7.95
CA ALA A 17 -19.01 12.04 -8.17
C ALA A 17 -17.50 12.20 -8.32
N VAL A 18 -17.05 13.17 -9.12
CA VAL A 18 -15.62 13.51 -9.25
C VAL A 18 -15.00 13.86 -7.89
N ARG A 19 -15.66 14.73 -7.11
CA ARG A 19 -15.15 15.09 -5.79
C ARG A 19 -15.07 13.89 -4.85
N LEU A 20 -16.08 13.01 -4.85
CA LEU A 20 -16.09 11.83 -4.00
C LEU A 20 -14.97 10.85 -4.40
N ALA A 21 -14.75 10.61 -5.68
CA ALA A 21 -13.70 9.72 -6.15
C ALA A 21 -12.29 10.28 -5.87
N VAL A 22 -12.08 11.58 -6.06
CA VAL A 22 -10.80 12.24 -5.71
C VAL A 22 -10.54 12.15 -4.21
N ASN A 23 -11.55 12.39 -3.37
CA ASN A 23 -11.42 12.24 -1.92
C ASN A 23 -11.11 10.79 -1.51
N ALA A 24 -11.76 9.81 -2.14
CA ALA A 24 -11.49 8.40 -1.89
C ALA A 24 -10.04 8.04 -2.26
N ILE A 25 -9.54 8.52 -3.40
CA ILE A 25 -8.16 8.31 -3.81
C ILE A 25 -7.18 8.95 -2.82
N HIS A 26 -7.40 10.19 -2.40
CA HIS A 26 -6.55 10.80 -1.38
C HIS A 26 -6.50 9.98 -0.10
N SER A 27 -7.66 9.53 0.39
CA SER A 27 -7.73 8.69 1.59
C SER A 27 -6.97 7.38 1.42
N SER A 28 -7.11 6.71 0.28
CA SER A 28 -6.38 5.47 -0.02
C SER A 28 -4.87 5.69 -0.14
N LEU A 29 -4.44 6.80 -0.75
CA LEU A 29 -3.03 7.15 -0.87
C LEU A 29 -2.39 7.51 0.48
N ASP A 30 -3.14 8.16 1.37
CA ASP A 30 -2.65 8.47 2.71
C ASP A 30 -2.54 7.21 3.58
N ALA A 31 -3.52 6.30 3.47
CA ALA A 31 -3.43 4.97 4.07
C ALA A 31 -2.20 4.20 3.54
N TRP A 32 -2.00 4.20 2.21
CA TRP A 32 -0.83 3.59 1.58
C TRP A 32 0.49 4.14 2.16
N LYS A 33 0.65 5.47 2.23
CA LYS A 33 1.86 6.10 2.77
C LYS A 33 2.12 5.72 4.22
N ALA A 34 1.07 5.72 5.06
CA ALA A 34 1.18 5.35 6.47
C ALA A 34 1.67 3.89 6.62
N VAL A 35 1.07 2.97 5.85
CA VAL A 35 1.46 1.56 5.85
C VAL A 35 2.87 1.35 5.32
N VAL A 36 3.28 2.06 4.25
CA VAL A 36 4.67 2.01 3.75
C VAL A 36 5.66 2.46 4.82
N SER A 37 5.34 3.49 5.60
CA SER A 37 6.19 3.94 6.72
C SER A 37 6.34 2.84 7.78
N SER A 38 5.22 2.22 8.18
CA SER A 38 5.23 1.09 9.12
C SER A 38 6.04 -0.11 8.59
N GLY A 39 5.85 -0.46 7.32
CA GLY A 39 6.61 -1.54 6.67
C GLY A 39 8.12 -1.27 6.64
N LYS A 40 8.55 -0.02 6.42
CA LYS A 40 9.97 0.37 6.50
C LYS A 40 10.54 0.19 7.91
N ALA A 41 9.77 0.55 8.94
CA ALA A 41 10.19 0.34 10.33
C ALA A 41 10.31 -1.16 10.63
N ALA A 42 9.35 -1.98 10.22
CA ALA A 42 9.39 -3.43 10.39
C ALA A 42 10.58 -4.07 9.65
N ALA A 43 10.85 -3.67 8.40
CA ALA A 43 12.00 -4.15 7.64
C ALA A 43 13.34 -3.78 8.30
N THR A 44 13.42 -2.57 8.88
CA THR A 44 14.59 -2.14 9.66
C THR A 44 14.78 -3.01 10.89
N THR A 45 13.72 -3.25 11.66
CA THR A 45 13.75 -4.13 12.83
C THR A 45 14.20 -5.54 12.45
N LEU A 46 13.64 -6.10 11.37
CA LEU A 46 14.00 -7.42 10.88
C LEU A 46 15.50 -7.51 10.56
N THR A 47 16.00 -6.56 9.78
CA THR A 47 17.39 -6.53 9.33
C THR A 47 18.34 -6.38 10.52
N ASN A 48 18.02 -5.48 11.46
CA ASN A 48 18.85 -5.27 12.64
C ASN A 48 18.87 -6.50 13.55
N ALA A 49 17.72 -7.15 13.78
CA ALA A 49 17.64 -8.35 14.60
C ALA A 49 18.47 -9.48 13.97
N ALA A 50 18.35 -9.69 12.66
CA ALA A 50 19.09 -10.73 11.98
C ALA A 50 20.61 -10.46 11.92
N LEU A 51 21.03 -9.24 11.61
CA LEU A 51 22.45 -8.86 11.64
C LEU A 51 23.04 -9.03 13.05
N THR A 52 22.30 -8.62 14.08
CA THR A 52 22.73 -8.79 15.47
C THR A 52 22.86 -10.27 15.82
N GLN A 53 21.95 -11.12 15.33
CA GLN A 53 22.04 -12.56 15.55
C GLN A 53 23.27 -13.17 14.88
N LEU A 54 23.57 -12.80 13.63
CA LEU A 54 24.76 -13.26 12.90
C LEU A 54 26.07 -12.88 13.60
N HIS A 55 26.11 -11.70 14.22
CA HIS A 55 27.28 -11.23 14.96
C HIS A 55 27.30 -11.67 16.43
N LEU A 56 26.22 -12.27 16.94
CA LEU A 56 26.10 -12.64 18.34
C LEU A 56 27.23 -13.57 18.82
N PRO A 57 27.71 -14.58 18.06
CA PRO A 57 28.78 -15.47 18.53
C PRO A 57 30.10 -14.76 18.80
N VAL A 58 30.43 -13.75 18.00
CA VAL A 58 31.71 -13.01 18.07
C VAL A 58 31.61 -11.71 18.89
N LEU A 59 30.41 -11.37 19.38
CA LEU A 59 30.19 -10.16 20.14
C LEU A 59 30.98 -10.21 21.47
N PRO A 60 31.87 -9.24 21.75
CA PRO A 60 32.62 -9.17 23.00
C PRO A 60 31.65 -8.80 24.13
N LEU A 61 31.37 -9.76 25.02
CA LEU A 61 30.43 -9.57 26.12
C LEU A 61 31.07 -8.97 27.38
N GLY A 62 32.41 -8.89 27.45
CA GLY A 62 33.12 -8.45 28.64
C GLY A 62 32.70 -9.24 29.87
N LEU A 63 32.38 -8.54 30.97
CA LEU A 63 31.90 -9.14 32.22
C LEU A 63 30.57 -9.92 32.08
N LEU A 64 29.81 -9.70 31.00
CA LEU A 64 28.58 -10.45 30.72
C LEU A 64 28.87 -11.83 30.10
N GLY A 65 30.11 -12.10 29.67
CA GLY A 65 30.49 -13.39 29.09
C GLY A 65 30.36 -14.56 30.04
N ASP A 66 30.48 -14.30 31.34
CA ASP A 66 30.40 -15.32 32.39
C ASP A 66 28.95 -15.65 32.79
N VAL A 67 27.95 -14.92 32.28
CA VAL A 67 26.54 -15.15 32.57
C VAL A 67 26.05 -16.40 31.81
N PRO A 68 25.72 -17.51 32.50
CA PRO A 68 25.31 -18.73 31.83
C PRO A 68 24.02 -18.51 31.03
N GLY A 69 24.00 -19.00 29.80
CA GLY A 69 22.82 -18.95 28.94
C GLY A 69 22.47 -17.57 28.34
N LEU A 70 23.25 -16.52 28.63
CA LEU A 70 22.96 -15.16 28.12
C LEU A 70 22.87 -15.12 26.59
N ARG A 71 23.81 -15.75 25.89
CA ARG A 71 23.81 -15.80 24.41
C ARG A 71 22.57 -16.52 23.87
N ALA A 72 22.20 -17.66 24.45
CA ALA A 72 20.99 -18.39 24.05
C ALA A 72 19.71 -17.57 24.28
N ALA A 73 19.62 -16.86 25.41
CA ALA A 73 18.50 -15.97 25.69
C ALA A 73 18.44 -14.77 24.72
N ALA A 74 19.59 -14.17 24.41
CA ALA A 74 19.69 -13.09 23.43
C ALA A 74 19.29 -13.58 22.03
N GLU A 75 19.74 -14.76 21.63
CA GLU A 75 19.36 -15.38 20.37
C GLU A 75 17.86 -15.63 20.27
N ALA A 76 17.25 -16.23 21.30
CA ALA A 76 15.80 -16.46 21.34
C ALA A 76 15.02 -15.16 21.20
N LYS A 77 15.47 -14.08 21.87
CA LYS A 77 14.88 -12.75 21.74
C LYS A 77 15.00 -12.20 20.31
N LEU A 78 16.16 -12.36 19.67
CA LEU A 78 16.37 -11.88 18.30
C LEU A 78 15.54 -12.66 17.28
N ARG A 79 15.35 -13.98 17.49
CA ARG A 79 14.43 -14.79 16.66
C ARG A 79 12.99 -14.31 16.79
N LEU A 80 12.51 -14.10 18.02
CA LEU A 80 11.18 -13.54 18.26
C LEU A 80 10.98 -12.18 17.58
N GLN A 81 11.97 -11.28 17.65
CA GLN A 81 11.91 -9.98 16.96
C GLN A 81 11.83 -10.11 15.44
N GLN A 82 12.49 -11.11 14.85
CA GLN A 82 12.39 -11.38 13.41
C GLN A 82 11.00 -11.87 13.04
N ASP A 83 10.43 -12.80 13.82
CA ASP A 83 9.09 -13.33 13.59
C ASP A 83 8.02 -12.23 13.68
N GLU A 84 8.09 -11.38 14.71
CA GLU A 84 7.19 -10.23 14.89
C GLU A 84 7.31 -9.22 13.74
N ALA A 85 8.54 -8.94 13.28
CA ALA A 85 8.77 -8.04 12.16
C ALA A 85 8.23 -8.63 10.84
N LEU A 86 8.40 -9.93 10.59
CA LEU A 86 7.83 -10.62 9.42
C LEU A 86 6.29 -10.64 9.45
N ALA A 87 5.70 -10.87 10.62
CA ALA A 87 4.26 -10.79 10.82
C ALA A 87 3.75 -9.37 10.53
N THR A 88 4.45 -8.35 11.01
CA THR A 88 4.13 -6.94 10.75
C THR A 88 4.22 -6.60 9.26
N LEU A 89 5.27 -7.06 8.57
CA LEU A 89 5.40 -6.86 7.12
C LEU A 89 4.27 -7.55 6.33
N SER A 90 3.84 -8.73 6.77
CA SER A 90 2.71 -9.45 6.18
C SER A 90 1.40 -8.68 6.37
N ALA A 91 1.14 -8.17 7.58
CA ALA A 91 0.00 -7.32 7.85
C ALA A 91 0.02 -6.02 7.02
N CYS A 92 1.20 -5.40 6.87
CA CYS A 92 1.36 -4.23 5.99
C CYS A 92 0.99 -4.57 4.55
N LEU A 93 1.36 -5.74 4.03
CA LEU A 93 1.01 -6.14 2.66
C LEU A 93 -0.51 -6.24 2.46
N GLU A 94 -1.23 -6.79 3.45
CA GLU A 94 -2.69 -6.85 3.41
C GLU A 94 -3.33 -5.44 3.47
N SER A 95 -2.85 -4.55 4.34
CA SER A 95 -3.34 -3.17 4.36
C SER A 95 -3.03 -2.40 3.07
N LEU A 96 -1.91 -2.70 2.40
CA LEU A 96 -1.61 -2.14 1.07
C LEU A 96 -2.56 -2.68 0.00
N ARG A 97 -2.97 -3.95 0.07
CA ARG A 97 -4.01 -4.52 -0.80
C ARG A 97 -5.34 -3.80 -0.63
N GLU A 98 -5.75 -3.53 0.61
CA GLU A 98 -6.97 -2.78 0.91
C GLU A 98 -6.90 -1.35 0.33
N ALA A 99 -5.78 -0.66 0.49
CA ALA A 99 -5.58 0.67 -0.07
C ALA A 99 -5.69 0.66 -1.61
N VAL A 100 -5.07 -0.32 -2.29
CA VAL A 100 -5.15 -0.48 -3.75
C VAL A 100 -6.58 -0.82 -4.20
N SER A 101 -7.29 -1.65 -3.46
CA SER A 101 -8.72 -1.92 -3.73
C SER A 101 -9.56 -0.64 -3.62
N GLY A 102 -9.24 0.26 -2.68
CA GLY A 102 -9.89 1.56 -2.57
C GLY A 102 -9.62 2.46 -3.79
N LEU A 103 -8.38 2.46 -4.31
CA LEU A 103 -8.03 3.16 -5.55
C LEU A 103 -8.81 2.60 -6.75
N ALA A 104 -8.89 1.27 -6.86
CA ALA A 104 -9.63 0.60 -7.93
C ALA A 104 -11.12 0.99 -7.91
N ALA A 105 -11.76 0.92 -6.74
CA ALA A 105 -13.18 1.26 -6.59
C ALA A 105 -13.48 2.72 -6.95
N ALA A 106 -12.59 3.65 -6.57
CA ALA A 106 -12.73 5.06 -6.92
C ALA A 106 -12.57 5.31 -8.43
N ALA A 107 -11.57 4.66 -9.06
CA ALA A 107 -11.35 4.75 -10.50
C ALA A 107 -12.53 4.16 -11.28
N ASP A 108 -13.02 2.97 -10.90
CA ASP A 108 -14.15 2.31 -11.53
C ASP A 108 -15.44 3.13 -11.43
N SER A 109 -15.70 3.76 -10.27
CA SER A 109 -16.88 4.61 -10.08
C SER A 109 -16.90 5.77 -11.08
N LEU A 110 -15.74 6.38 -11.36
CA LEU A 110 -15.64 7.45 -12.35
C LEU A 110 -15.64 6.95 -13.79
N ARG A 111 -15.05 5.78 -14.06
CA ARG A 111 -15.12 5.13 -15.36
C ARG A 111 -16.57 4.84 -15.75
N GLN A 112 -17.36 4.26 -14.83
CA GLN A 112 -18.79 4.00 -15.06
C GLN A 112 -19.57 5.30 -15.35
N LEU A 113 -19.25 6.39 -14.65
CA LEU A 113 -19.86 7.68 -14.93
C LEU A 113 -19.48 8.21 -16.33
N ALA A 114 -18.21 8.08 -16.71
CA ALA A 114 -17.73 8.49 -18.03
C ALA A 114 -18.37 7.65 -19.16
N GLU A 115 -18.54 6.35 -18.96
CA GLU A 115 -19.24 5.46 -19.89
C GLU A 115 -20.72 5.83 -20.06
N ARG A 116 -21.39 6.16 -18.95
CA ARG A 116 -22.79 6.64 -18.98
C ARG A 116 -22.92 7.96 -19.74
N ASP A 117 -21.99 8.89 -19.53
CA ASP A 117 -21.97 10.15 -20.28
C ASP A 117 -21.63 9.93 -21.76
N ALA A 118 -20.70 9.02 -22.10
CA ALA A 118 -20.41 8.70 -23.49
C ALA A 118 -21.61 8.09 -24.23
N ALA A 119 -22.41 7.27 -23.55
CA ALA A 119 -23.63 6.67 -24.11
C ALA A 119 -24.77 7.69 -24.28
N ALA A 120 -24.81 8.72 -23.45
CA ALA A 120 -25.79 9.80 -23.49
C ALA A 120 -25.11 11.13 -23.10
N PRO A 121 -24.50 11.85 -24.07
CA PRO A 121 -23.58 12.97 -23.83
C PRO A 121 -24.30 14.25 -23.40
N VAL A 122 -24.93 14.19 -22.23
CA VAL A 122 -25.61 15.31 -21.60
C VAL A 122 -24.59 16.30 -21.02
N LEU A 123 -23.42 15.83 -20.57
CA LEU A 123 -22.41 16.70 -19.93
C LEU A 123 -21.52 17.42 -20.94
N ALA A 124 -21.51 17.02 -22.22
CA ALA A 124 -20.78 17.70 -23.28
C ALA A 124 -21.23 19.17 -23.46
N GLU A 125 -22.49 19.47 -23.13
CA GLU A 125 -23.05 20.83 -23.14
C GLU A 125 -22.66 21.67 -21.90
N ALA A 126 -22.02 21.05 -20.89
CA ALA A 126 -21.60 21.73 -19.67
C ALA A 126 -20.14 22.23 -19.77
N PRO A 127 -19.86 23.54 -19.57
CA PRO A 127 -18.52 24.12 -19.78
C PRO A 127 -17.39 23.46 -18.98
N VAL A 128 -17.68 22.94 -17.79
CA VAL A 128 -16.68 22.28 -16.92
C VAL A 128 -16.19 20.97 -17.53
N PHE A 129 -17.12 20.15 -18.05
CA PHE A 129 -16.79 18.84 -18.62
C PHE A 129 -16.42 18.93 -20.11
N ALA A 130 -16.73 20.04 -20.77
CA ALA A 130 -16.14 20.39 -22.07
C ALA A 130 -14.62 20.65 -21.95
N SER A 131 -14.17 21.35 -20.90
CA SER A 131 -12.75 21.65 -20.68
C SER A 131 -11.98 20.51 -20.00
N LEU A 132 -12.65 19.71 -19.17
CA LEU A 132 -12.07 18.54 -18.51
C LEU A 132 -13.02 17.33 -18.66
N PRO A 133 -12.92 16.60 -19.78
CA PRO A 133 -13.76 15.44 -20.04
C PRO A 133 -13.63 14.37 -18.95
N LEU A 134 -14.77 13.80 -18.53
CA LEU A 134 -14.81 12.78 -17.48
C LEU A 134 -13.95 11.55 -17.78
N HIS A 135 -13.87 11.15 -19.05
CA HIS A 135 -13.04 10.01 -19.44
C HIS A 135 -11.54 10.25 -19.20
N LEU A 136 -11.06 11.50 -19.32
CA LEU A 136 -9.67 11.83 -19.00
C LEU A 136 -9.43 11.75 -17.49
N VAL A 137 -10.38 12.25 -16.68
CA VAL A 137 -10.30 12.13 -15.21
C VAL A 137 -10.30 10.66 -14.80
N ALA A 138 -11.21 9.86 -15.35
CA ALA A 138 -11.27 8.42 -15.08
C ALA A 138 -9.96 7.71 -15.47
N ALA A 139 -9.39 8.03 -16.63
CA ALA A 139 -8.10 7.48 -17.08
C ALA A 139 -6.96 7.86 -16.13
N MET A 140 -6.86 9.11 -15.71
CA MET A 140 -5.84 9.55 -14.75
C MET A 140 -5.90 8.75 -13.44
N LEU A 141 -7.11 8.50 -12.92
CA LEU A 141 -7.27 7.75 -11.68
C LEU A 141 -6.99 6.25 -11.86
N ALA A 142 -7.32 5.71 -13.04
CA ALA A 142 -6.94 4.35 -13.41
C ALA A 142 -5.41 4.17 -13.46
N GLU A 143 -4.67 5.16 -13.95
CA GLU A 143 -3.19 5.15 -13.93
C GLU A 143 -2.64 5.20 -12.51
N VAL A 144 -3.23 6.00 -11.61
CA VAL A 144 -2.86 6.01 -10.19
C VAL A 144 -3.05 4.62 -9.58
N HIS A 145 -4.19 3.97 -9.84
CA HIS A 145 -4.43 2.60 -9.41
C HIS A 145 -3.40 1.62 -10.00
N ALA A 146 -3.18 1.66 -11.32
CA ALA A 146 -2.25 0.76 -12.02
C ALA A 146 -0.82 0.86 -11.47
N GLN A 147 -0.34 2.07 -11.20
CA GLN A 147 0.96 2.29 -10.58
C GLN A 147 1.07 1.60 -9.21
N HIS A 148 0.08 1.77 -8.34
CA HIS A 148 0.11 1.21 -6.99
C HIS A 148 -0.10 -0.31 -7.00
N GLN A 149 -0.88 -0.83 -7.95
CA GLN A 149 -1.02 -2.27 -8.18
C GLN A 149 0.32 -2.89 -8.60
N ALA A 150 1.10 -2.23 -9.46
CA ALA A 150 2.44 -2.69 -9.82
C ALA A 150 3.39 -2.64 -8.62
N GLU A 151 3.38 -1.53 -7.85
CA GLU A 151 4.20 -1.39 -6.65
C GLU A 151 3.87 -2.45 -5.59
N LEU A 152 2.59 -2.82 -5.44
CA LEU A 152 2.15 -3.89 -4.55
C LEU A 152 2.78 -5.24 -4.91
N GLY A 153 2.89 -5.55 -6.20
CA GLY A 153 3.58 -6.75 -6.70
C GLY A 153 5.05 -6.79 -6.28
N ILE A 154 5.74 -5.65 -6.37
CA ILE A 154 7.13 -5.50 -5.92
C ILE A 154 7.23 -5.72 -4.41
N LYS A 155 6.37 -5.09 -3.61
CA LYS A 155 6.37 -5.24 -2.14
C LYS A 155 6.09 -6.67 -1.69
N ALA A 156 5.20 -7.38 -2.38
CA ALA A 156 4.96 -8.80 -2.14
C ALA A 156 6.21 -9.65 -2.42
N ALA A 157 6.97 -9.33 -3.48
CA ALA A 157 8.23 -10.00 -3.77
C ALA A 157 9.30 -9.72 -2.71
N VAL A 158 9.39 -8.48 -2.23
CA VAL A 158 10.30 -8.10 -1.14
C VAL A 158 10.01 -8.90 0.14
N LEU A 159 8.73 -9.01 0.54
CA LEU A 159 8.35 -9.81 1.72
C LEU A 159 8.78 -11.27 1.58
N ARG A 160 8.55 -11.89 0.41
CA ARG A 160 9.00 -13.27 0.16
C ARG A 160 10.51 -13.40 0.25
N GLY A 161 11.26 -12.42 -0.28
CA GLY A 161 12.71 -12.36 -0.15
C GLY A 161 13.15 -12.30 1.31
N CYS A 162 12.54 -11.41 2.12
CA CYS A 162 12.80 -11.34 3.56
C CYS A 162 12.54 -12.67 4.27
N GLN A 163 11.41 -13.32 4.00
CA GLN A 163 11.06 -14.61 4.59
C GLN A 163 12.06 -15.71 4.22
N GLN A 164 12.46 -15.77 2.95
CA GLN A 164 13.44 -16.74 2.48
C GLN A 164 14.80 -16.52 3.14
N THR A 165 15.31 -15.29 3.13
CA THR A 165 16.63 -14.97 3.70
C THR A 165 16.70 -15.26 5.20
N VAL A 166 15.65 -14.92 5.95
CA VAL A 166 15.57 -15.25 7.39
C VAL A 166 15.56 -16.76 7.60
N GLY A 167 14.82 -17.50 6.76
CA GLY A 167 14.83 -18.97 6.78
C GLY A 167 16.20 -19.58 6.49
N GLU A 168 16.92 -19.06 5.50
CA GLU A 168 18.28 -19.48 5.16
C GLU A 168 19.27 -19.21 6.30
N TRP A 169 19.18 -18.05 6.94
CA TRP A 169 20.02 -17.73 8.10
C TRP A 169 19.72 -18.62 9.31
N ALA A 170 18.45 -18.92 9.56
CA ALA A 170 18.06 -19.84 10.61
C ALA A 170 18.63 -21.25 10.38
N ALA A 171 18.74 -21.69 9.12
CA ALA A 171 19.34 -22.97 8.75
C ALA A 171 20.87 -22.99 8.83
N LEU A 172 21.55 -21.85 8.69
CA LEU A 172 23.01 -21.73 8.85
C LEU A 172 23.46 -21.68 10.31
N LEU A 173 22.57 -21.26 11.22
CA LEU A 173 22.85 -21.08 12.65
C LEU A 173 22.32 -22.23 13.53
N GLY A 174 21.61 -23.21 12.95
CA GLY A 174 21.10 -24.41 13.63
C GLY A 174 21.96 -25.63 13.35
#